data_AF-A0A3Q1J3D8-F1
#
_entry.id   AF-A0A3Q1J3D8-F1
#
_cell.length_a   1.000
_cell.length_b   1.000
_cell.length_c   1.000
_cell.angle_alpha   90.00
_cell.angle_beta   90.00
_cell.angle_gamma   90.00
#
_symmetry.space_group_name_H-M   'P 1'
#
loop_
_entity.id
_entity.type
_entity.pdbx_description
1 polymer ?
#
loop_
_entity_poly.entity_id
_entity_poly.type
_entity_poly.pdbx_seq_one_letter_code
_entity_poly.pdbx_strand_id
1 'polypeptide(L)'
;MAFLQWSCEDVAGWIESLGFPQYKACFTDNQITGRKLIYVNCVYLPRLGITDFTDMQVISAHVRKLLGITEALWSHSIAEPRRDSAGLFLEKKSRTGERADSLTYQHFLDDMQKEKTLSLRVHNPCIETYARLGYFANLHKRP
;
A
#
# COMPACT_ATOMS: atom_id res chain seq x y z
N MET A 1 -2.71 2.99 14.24
CA MET A 1 -3.73 2.49 13.30
C MET A 1 -5.17 2.85 13.73
N ALA A 2 -5.38 3.94 14.47
CA ALA A 2 -6.72 4.33 14.92
C ALA A 2 -7.66 4.70 13.76
N PHE A 3 -7.09 5.26 12.67
CA PHE A 3 -7.85 5.63 11.48
C PHE A 3 -8.57 4.46 10.81
N LEU A 4 -8.14 3.20 10.97
CA LEU A 4 -8.83 2.05 10.35
C LEU A 4 -10.23 1.80 10.93
N GLN A 5 -10.51 2.34 12.12
CA GLN A 5 -11.80 2.20 12.80
C GLN A 5 -12.72 3.42 12.55
N TRP A 6 -12.23 4.44 11.85
CA TRP A 6 -13.00 5.65 11.58
C TRP A 6 -14.22 5.34 10.72
N SER A 7 -15.38 5.84 11.16
CA SER A 7 -16.59 5.88 10.37
C SER A 7 -16.47 6.91 9.23
N CYS A 8 -17.48 6.98 8.36
CA CYS A 8 -17.52 8.03 7.34
C CYS A 8 -17.70 9.44 7.95
N GLU A 9 -18.36 9.54 9.10
CA GLU A 9 -18.52 10.80 9.84
C GLU A 9 -17.19 11.25 10.45
N ASP A 10 -16.41 10.33 11.01
CA ASP A 10 -15.07 10.63 11.53
C ASP A 10 -14.15 11.15 10.42
N VAL A 11 -14.20 10.50 9.25
CA VAL A 11 -13.43 10.94 8.06
C VAL A 11 -13.91 12.32 7.59
N ALA A 12 -15.22 12.58 7.55
CA ALA A 12 -15.74 13.88 7.17
C ALA A 12 -15.36 14.98 8.16
N GLY A 13 -15.39 14.70 9.46
CA GLY A 13 -14.91 15.63 10.50
C GLY A 13 -13.41 15.89 10.41
N TRP A 14 -12.62 14.88 10.05
CA TRP A 14 -11.20 15.07 9.74
C TRP A 14 -10.99 15.99 8.55
N ILE A 15 -11.71 15.80 7.43
CA ILE A 15 -11.64 16.68 6.25
C ILE A 15 -12.04 18.12 6.59
N GLU A 16 -13.04 18.31 7.45
CA GLU A 16 -13.43 19.63 7.96
C GLU A 16 -12.30 20.29 8.76
N SER A 17 -11.62 19.54 9.63
CA SER A 17 -10.48 20.04 10.41
C SER A 17 -9.27 20.41 9.55
N LEU A 18 -9.17 19.89 8.32
CA LEU A 18 -8.16 20.29 7.35
C LEU A 18 -8.49 21.61 6.64
N GLY A 19 -9.68 22.18 6.89
CA GLY A 19 -10.15 23.42 6.27
C GLY A 19 -11.01 23.19 5.02
N PHE A 20 -11.51 21.98 4.79
CA PHE A 20 -12.33 21.64 3.61
C PHE A 20 -13.77 21.23 3.97
N PRO A 21 -14.55 22.04 4.71
CA PRO A 21 -15.92 21.70 5.09
C PRO A 21 -16.84 21.45 3.89
N GLN A 22 -16.55 22.07 2.74
CA GLN A 22 -17.31 21.89 1.49
C GLN A 22 -17.30 20.45 0.96
N TYR A 23 -16.28 19.66 1.31
CA TYR A 23 -16.15 18.29 0.82
C TYR A 23 -16.72 17.25 1.77
N LYS A 24 -17.25 17.63 2.94
CA LYS A 24 -17.82 16.67 3.90
C LYS A 24 -18.85 15.74 3.26
N ALA A 25 -19.80 16.31 2.51
CA ALA A 25 -20.84 15.56 1.80
C ALA A 25 -20.24 14.54 0.82
N CYS A 26 -19.18 14.93 0.10
CA CYS A 26 -18.48 14.02 -0.82
C CYS A 26 -17.95 12.76 -0.11
N PHE A 27 -17.45 12.87 1.12
CA PHE A 27 -16.94 11.72 1.87
C PHE A 27 -18.05 10.89 2.53
N THR A 28 -19.12 11.53 3.04
CA THR A 28 -20.25 10.83 3.65
C THR A 28 -21.09 10.08 2.61
N ASP A 29 -21.41 10.73 1.50
CA ASP A 29 -22.32 10.19 0.47
C ASP A 29 -21.66 9.01 -0.27
N ASN A 30 -20.34 9.04 -0.42
CA ASN A 30 -19.56 7.95 -1.00
C ASN A 30 -19.10 6.90 0.04
N GLN A 31 -19.56 7.02 1.30
CA GLN A 31 -19.26 6.11 2.40
C GLN A 31 -17.76 5.83 2.56
N ILE A 32 -16.95 6.88 2.53
CA ILE A 32 -15.50 6.77 2.67
C ILE A 32 -15.15 6.61 4.15
N THR A 33 -15.00 5.36 4.56
CA THR A 33 -14.51 5.00 5.90
C THR A 33 -12.99 5.10 5.96
N GLY A 34 -12.43 5.07 7.17
CA GLY A 34 -10.98 5.14 7.34
C GLY A 34 -10.20 4.01 6.66
N ARG A 35 -10.81 2.84 6.47
CA ARG A 35 -10.25 1.73 5.67
C ARG A 35 -10.14 2.08 4.18
N LYS A 36 -11.00 2.95 3.65
CA LYS A 36 -11.03 3.36 2.24
C LYS A 36 -10.11 4.55 1.95
N LEU A 37 -9.52 5.19 2.96
CA LEU A 37 -8.63 6.35 2.78
C LEU A 37 -7.44 6.07 1.86
N ILE A 38 -6.98 4.82 1.75
CA ILE A 38 -5.91 4.46 0.82
C ILE A 38 -6.25 4.70 -0.66
N TYR A 39 -7.54 4.76 -1.00
CA TYR A 39 -8.00 5.10 -2.35
C TYR A 39 -8.16 6.61 -2.56
N VAL A 40 -8.07 7.43 -1.51
CA VAL A 40 -8.22 8.89 -1.64
C VAL A 40 -6.90 9.49 -2.14
N ASN A 41 -6.73 9.48 -3.46
CA ASN A 41 -5.58 10.05 -4.17
C ASN A 41 -6.05 10.95 -5.32
N CYS A 42 -5.11 11.64 -5.98
CA CYS A 42 -5.41 12.53 -7.11
C CYS A 42 -6.13 11.85 -8.30
N VAL A 43 -6.14 10.52 -8.41
CA VAL A 43 -6.86 9.79 -9.46
C VAL A 43 -8.33 9.56 -9.09
N TYR A 44 -8.61 9.31 -7.81
CA TYR A 44 -9.96 8.99 -7.34
C TYR A 44 -10.72 10.20 -6.80
N LEU A 45 -10.04 11.26 -6.36
CA LEU A 45 -10.66 12.49 -5.86
C LEU A 45 -11.64 13.15 -6.86
N PRO A 46 -11.36 13.22 -8.17
CA PRO A 46 -12.33 13.72 -9.15
C PRO A 46 -13.61 12.88 -9.21
N ARG A 47 -13.51 11.57 -8.96
CA ARG A 47 -14.67 10.66 -8.95
C ARG A 47 -15.51 10.82 -7.69
N LEU A 48 -14.93 11.37 -6.62
CA LEU A 48 -15.61 11.75 -5.38
C LEU A 48 -16.29 13.12 -5.47
N GLY A 49 -16.06 13.89 -6.55
CA GLY A 49 -16.56 15.25 -6.72
C GLY A 49 -15.57 16.35 -6.34
N ILE A 50 -14.30 15.99 -6.07
CA ILE A 50 -13.23 16.95 -5.73
C ILE A 50 -12.38 17.15 -6.98
N THR A 51 -12.61 18.26 -7.68
CA THR A 51 -11.99 18.55 -8.98
C THR A 51 -10.97 19.69 -8.94
N ASP A 52 -10.91 20.46 -7.85
CA ASP A 52 -9.89 21.50 -7.70
C ASP A 52 -8.52 20.85 -7.47
N PHE A 53 -7.57 21.17 -8.35
CA PHE A 53 -6.25 20.54 -8.33
C PHE A 53 -5.45 20.87 -7.06
N THR A 54 -5.59 22.10 -6.54
CA THR A 54 -4.88 22.55 -5.33
C THR A 54 -5.40 21.77 -4.13
N ASP A 55 -6.72 21.67 -4.00
CA ASP A 55 -7.36 20.91 -2.94
C ASP A 55 -7.00 19.42 -3.03
N MET A 56 -6.96 18.88 -4.25
CA MET A 56 -6.56 17.49 -4.48
C MET A 56 -5.12 17.21 -4.01
N GLN A 57 -4.19 18.12 -4.26
CA GLN A 57 -2.80 17.99 -3.82
C GLN A 57 -2.71 18.01 -2.29
N VAL A 58 -3.38 18.98 -1.64
CA VAL A 58 -3.36 19.14 -0.19
C VAL A 58 -3.99 17.92 0.50
N ILE A 59 -5.19 17.53 0.09
CA ILE A 59 -5.90 16.37 0.66
C ILE A 59 -5.06 15.10 0.46
N SER A 60 -4.52 14.86 -0.74
CA SER A 60 -3.70 13.69 -0.99
C SER A 60 -2.42 13.66 -0.14
N ALA A 61 -1.79 14.81 0.11
CA ALA A 61 -0.63 14.90 0.99
C ALA A 61 -0.98 14.58 2.44
N HIS A 62 -2.11 15.10 2.94
CA HIS A 62 -2.60 14.79 4.28
C HIS A 62 -2.98 13.31 4.44
N VAL A 63 -3.60 12.70 3.43
CA VAL A 63 -3.88 11.25 3.42
C VAL A 63 -2.58 10.45 3.51
N ARG A 64 -1.56 10.78 2.70
CA ARG A 64 -0.25 10.11 2.76
C ARG A 64 0.37 10.21 4.15
N LYS A 65 0.35 11.40 4.74
CA LYS A 65 0.86 11.65 6.10
C LYS A 65 0.10 10.85 7.16
N LEU A 66 -1.24 10.76 7.06
CA LEU A 66 -2.08 10.02 7.99
C LEU A 66 -1.82 8.50 7.92
N LEU A 67 -1.68 7.98 6.69
CA LEU A 67 -1.43 6.56 6.45
C LEU A 67 0.03 6.16 6.68
N GLY A 68 0.94 7.12 6.74
CA GLY A 68 2.38 6.87 6.84
C GLY A 68 2.96 6.19 5.59
N ILE A 69 2.34 6.41 4.43
CA ILE A 69 2.80 5.86 3.15
C ILE A 69 3.69 6.86 2.42
N THR A 70 4.69 6.33 1.72
CA THR A 70 5.61 7.15 0.94
C THR A 70 4.96 7.57 -0.37
N GLU A 71 5.23 8.80 -0.81
CA GLU A 71 4.84 9.23 -2.15
C GLU A 71 5.61 8.43 -3.21
N ALA A 72 4.91 7.94 -4.23
CA ALA A 72 5.56 7.23 -5.33
C ALA A 72 6.48 8.22 -6.06
N LEU A 73 7.79 8.00 -5.95
CA LEU A 73 8.78 8.80 -6.64
C LEU A 73 8.65 8.56 -8.15
N TRP A 74 8.80 9.63 -8.93
CA TRP A 74 8.84 9.54 -10.40
C TRP A 74 9.98 8.65 -10.92
N SER A 75 11.02 8.43 -10.10
CA SER A 75 12.18 7.59 -10.38
C SER A 75 11.98 6.11 -10.02
N HIS A 76 10.79 5.73 -9.54
CA HIS A 76 10.51 4.35 -9.15
C HIS A 76 10.50 3.42 -10.36
N SER A 77 11.11 2.24 -10.22
CA SER A 77 11.17 1.28 -11.33
C SER A 77 9.78 0.72 -11.61
N ILE A 78 9.45 0.49 -12.89
CA ILE A 78 8.20 -0.18 -13.30
C ILE A 78 8.20 -1.64 -12.83
N ALA A 79 9.39 -2.23 -12.61
CA ALA A 79 9.53 -3.58 -12.08
C ALA A 79 9.24 -3.66 -10.57
N GLU A 80 9.28 -2.53 -9.86
CA GLU A 80 8.98 -2.49 -8.43
C GLU A 80 7.46 -2.33 -8.19
N PRO A 81 6.93 -2.82 -7.07
CA PRO A 81 5.51 -2.71 -6.75
C PRO A 81 5.03 -1.25 -6.72
N ARG A 82 3.82 -0.99 -7.22
CA ARG A 82 3.26 0.38 -7.28
C ARG A 82 3.14 1.11 -5.94
N ARG A 83 3.16 0.39 -4.82
CA ARG A 83 3.09 0.93 -3.46
C ARG A 83 4.18 0.30 -2.60
N ASP A 84 4.59 1.03 -1.56
CA ASP A 84 5.44 0.51 -0.50
C ASP A 84 4.75 -0.63 0.27
N SER A 85 5.50 -1.35 1.11
CA SER A 85 4.95 -2.46 1.91
C SER A 85 3.79 -2.01 2.80
N ALA A 86 3.85 -0.79 3.33
CA ALA A 86 2.77 -0.18 4.12
C ALA A 86 1.51 0.04 3.27
N GLY A 87 1.63 0.61 2.08
CA GLY A 87 0.53 0.80 1.14
C GLY A 87 -0.08 -0.53 0.69
N LEU A 88 0.73 -1.54 0.36
CA LEU A 88 0.23 -2.87 -0.01
C LEU A 88 -0.52 -3.56 1.14
N PHE A 89 -0.02 -3.41 2.37
CA PHE A 89 -0.72 -3.90 3.56
C PHE A 89 -2.08 -3.21 3.73
N LEU A 90 -2.10 -1.88 3.62
CA LEU A 90 -3.31 -1.08 3.77
C LEU A 90 -4.34 -1.35 2.65
N GLU A 91 -3.91 -1.70 1.44
CA GLU A 91 -4.80 -2.18 0.36
C GLU A 91 -5.49 -3.48 0.76
N LYS A 92 -4.76 -4.44 1.34
CA LYS A 92 -5.37 -5.69 1.83
C LYS A 92 -6.31 -5.41 3.01
N LYS A 93 -5.95 -4.49 3.89
CA LYS A 93 -6.76 -4.03 5.04
C LYS A 93 -7.99 -3.20 4.66
N SER A 94 -8.05 -2.67 3.44
CA SER A 94 -9.19 -1.86 3.00
C SER A 94 -10.46 -2.69 2.83
N ARG A 95 -10.31 -3.99 2.58
CA ARG A 95 -11.43 -4.93 2.40
C ARG A 95 -12.03 -5.30 3.76
N THR A 96 -13.34 -5.54 3.76
CA THR A 96 -14.05 -6.06 4.95
C THR A 96 -14.06 -7.58 4.94
N GLY A 97 -13.89 -8.21 6.11
CA GLY A 97 -13.98 -9.65 6.29
C GLY A 97 -12.90 -10.20 7.22
N GLU A 98 -13.16 -11.38 7.78
CA GLU A 98 -12.32 -12.01 8.83
C GLU A 98 -10.83 -12.07 8.46
N ARG A 99 -10.52 -12.40 7.19
CA ARG A 99 -9.14 -12.47 6.70
C ARG A 99 -8.44 -11.11 6.69
N ALA A 100 -9.14 -10.06 6.28
CA ALA A 100 -8.59 -8.71 6.27
C ALA A 100 -8.48 -8.18 7.71
N ASP A 101 -9.45 -8.49 8.57
CA ASP A 101 -9.48 -8.04 9.96
C ASP A 101 -8.39 -8.71 10.82
N SER A 102 -8.14 -10.01 10.62
CA SER A 102 -7.07 -10.76 11.30
C SER A 102 -5.67 -10.47 10.76
N LEU A 103 -5.54 -9.89 9.56
CA LEU A 103 -4.24 -9.60 8.95
C LEU A 103 -3.45 -8.57 9.77
N THR A 104 -2.33 -9.01 10.34
CA THR A 104 -1.36 -8.16 11.02
C THR A 104 -0.26 -7.73 10.04
N TYR A 105 0.41 -6.61 10.35
CA TYR A 105 1.50 -6.12 9.51
C TYR A 105 2.67 -7.10 9.46
N GLN A 106 3.00 -7.77 10.58
CA GLN A 106 4.07 -8.78 10.60
C GLN A 106 3.75 -9.98 9.73
N HIS A 107 2.53 -10.54 9.85
CA HIS A 107 2.11 -11.66 9.01
C HIS A 107 2.13 -11.29 7.51
N PHE A 108 1.76 -10.05 7.19
CA PHE A 108 1.86 -9.54 5.83
C PHE A 108 3.32 -9.49 5.31
N LEU A 109 4.27 -9.04 6.13
CA LEU A 109 5.69 -8.99 5.76
C LEU A 109 6.27 -10.40 5.57
N ASP A 110 5.92 -11.34 6.43
CA ASP A 110 6.35 -12.75 6.33
C ASP A 110 5.86 -13.38 5.02
N ASP A 111 4.60 -13.14 4.65
CA ASP A 111 4.04 -13.63 3.40
C ASP A 111 4.72 -13.00 2.18
N MET A 112 5.02 -11.70 2.22
CA MET A 112 5.79 -11.05 1.17
C MET A 112 7.21 -11.62 1.01
N GLN A 113 7.87 -11.97 2.11
CA GLN A 113 9.19 -12.60 2.08
C GLN A 113 9.13 -14.02 1.51
N LYS A 114 8.10 -14.80 1.86
CA LYS A 114 7.85 -16.13 1.28
C LYS A 114 7.64 -16.05 -0.23
N GLU A 115 6.81 -15.12 -0.70
CA GLU A 115 6.54 -14.90 -2.13
C GLU A 115 7.81 -14.53 -2.90
N LYS A 116 8.65 -13.62 -2.36
CA LYS A 116 9.95 -13.29 -2.96
C LYS A 116 10.87 -14.51 -3.04
N THR A 117 10.93 -15.30 -1.97
CA THR A 117 11.77 -16.51 -1.90
C THR A 117 11.31 -17.58 -2.89
N LEU A 118 9.99 -17.77 -3.03
CA LEU A 118 9.38 -18.67 -4.01
C LEU A 118 9.66 -18.20 -5.44
N SER A 119 9.51 -16.91 -5.72
CA SER A 119 9.80 -16.33 -7.04
C SER A 119 11.26 -16.52 -7.44
N LEU A 120 12.21 -16.29 -6.51
CA LEU A 120 13.64 -16.54 -6.74
C LEU A 120 13.95 -18.03 -7.00
N ARG A 121 13.26 -18.96 -6.32
CA ARG A 121 13.40 -20.40 -6.58
C ARG A 121 12.84 -20.82 -7.94
N VAL A 122 11.71 -20.26 -8.35
CA VAL A 122 11.07 -20.58 -9.63
C VAL A 122 11.82 -19.96 -10.82
N HIS A 123 12.43 -18.78 -10.66
CA HIS A 123 13.22 -18.11 -11.69
C HIS A 123 14.69 -18.56 -11.74
N ASN A 124 15.13 -19.41 -10.80
CA ASN A 124 16.49 -19.95 -10.77
C ASN A 124 16.52 -21.49 -10.64
N PRO A 125 15.92 -22.24 -11.58
CA PRO A 125 16.00 -23.69 -11.56
C PRO A 125 17.44 -24.21 -11.78
N CYS A 126 18.35 -23.37 -12.30
CA CYS A 126 19.73 -23.77 -12.54
C CYS A 126 20.54 -23.90 -11.23
N ILE A 127 20.49 -22.95 -10.30
CA ILE A 127 21.36 -22.98 -9.11
C ILE A 127 21.04 -24.16 -8.16
N GLU A 128 19.76 -24.49 -7.95
CA GLU A 128 19.39 -25.66 -7.12
C GLU A 128 19.81 -27.00 -7.76
N THR A 129 19.87 -27.06 -9.09
CA THR A 129 20.35 -28.26 -9.80
C THR A 129 21.86 -28.41 -9.65
N TYR A 130 22.65 -27.33 -9.73
CA TYR A 130 24.10 -27.37 -9.49
C TYR A 130 24.47 -27.68 -8.03
N ALA A 131 23.67 -27.22 -7.06
CA ALA A 131 23.84 -27.56 -5.66
C ALA A 131 23.48 -29.03 -5.35
N ARG A 132 22.41 -29.57 -5.97
CA ARG A 132 22.04 -31.00 -5.84
C ARG A 132 22.99 -31.96 -6.55
N LEU A 133 23.64 -31.53 -7.63
CA LEU A 133 24.63 -32.32 -8.37
C LEU A 133 26.06 -32.22 -7.81
N GLY A 134 26.28 -31.52 -6.69
CA GLY A 134 27.58 -31.50 -6.00
C GLY A 134 28.69 -30.71 -6.71
N TYR A 135 28.37 -29.77 -7.61
CA TYR A 135 29.37 -29.04 -8.41
C TYR A 135 30.06 -27.87 -7.69
N PHE A 136 29.89 -27.70 -6.37
CA PHE A 136 30.60 -26.67 -5.59
C PHE A 136 31.96 -27.11 -5.02
N ALA A 137 32.55 -28.18 -5.53
CA ALA A 137 33.98 -28.45 -5.34
C ALA A 137 34.74 -27.91 -6.55
N ASN A 138 35.20 -26.65 -6.51
CA ASN A 138 36.35 -26.05 -7.24
C ASN A 138 36.16 -24.56 -7.59
N LEU A 139 35.89 -23.71 -6.60
CA LEU A 139 36.04 -22.25 -6.74
C LEU A 139 37.11 -21.66 -5.81
N HIS A 140 38.01 -22.49 -5.29
CA HIS A 140 39.29 -22.05 -4.74
C HIS A 140 40.41 -22.62 -5.59
N LYS A 141 40.74 -21.91 -6.67
CA LYS A 141 42.07 -21.81 -7.30
C LYS A 141 41.88 -21.06 -8.62
N ARG A 142 42.07 -19.74 -8.58
CA ARG A 142 42.58 -19.02 -9.74
C ARG A 142 43.92 -18.41 -9.35
N PRO A 143 45.01 -18.66 -10.09
CA PRO A 143 46.20 -17.82 -10.04
C PRO A 143 45.92 -16.43 -10.61
#